data_AF-A0A533YMA0-F1
#
_entry.id   AF-A0A533YMA0-F1
#
_cell.length_a   1.000
_cell.length_b   1.000
_cell.length_c   1.000
_cell.angle_alpha   90.00
_cell.angle_beta   90.00
_cell.angle_gamma   90.00
#
_symmetry.space_group_name_H-M   'P 1'
#
loop_
_entity.id
_entity.type
_entity.pdbx_description
1 polymer ?
#
loop_
_entity_poly.entity_id
_entity_poly.type
_entity_poly.pdbx_seq_one_letter_code
_entity_poly.pdbx_strand_id
1 'polypeptide(L)'
;MIAIVDYEMGNLKSVHKAFESVGHRATVTRDPQAIADASHVVLPGVGAFGDCMRNLERHGLVEPVLGAIRAGKPFLGICLGFQLLFSESE
;
A
#
# COMPACT_ATOMS: atom_id res chain seq x y z
N MET A 1 0.97 -10.78 -9.23
CA MET A 1 1.75 -10.72 -7.97
C MET A 1 1.09 -9.69 -7.05
N ILE A 2 1.11 -9.92 -5.74
CA ILE A 2 0.54 -8.98 -4.75
C ILE A 2 1.63 -7.95 -4.40
N ALA A 3 1.40 -6.68 -4.66
CA ALA A 3 2.30 -5.61 -4.25
C ALA A 3 1.93 -5.11 -2.85
N ILE A 4 2.88 -5.12 -1.93
CA ILE A 4 2.79 -4.45 -0.63
C ILE A 4 3.55 -3.12 -0.77
N VAL A 5 2.83 -2.02 -0.69
CA VAL A 5 3.39 -0.68 -0.93
C VAL A 5 4.29 -0.29 0.23
N ASP A 6 5.57 -0.09 -0.06
CA ASP A 6 6.56 0.43 0.86
C ASP A 6 6.72 1.94 0.68
N TYR A 7 6.14 2.68 1.61
CA TYR A 7 6.31 4.13 1.74
C TYR A 7 6.90 4.45 3.13
N GLU A 8 7.78 3.57 3.62
CA GLU A 8 8.44 3.70 4.93
C GLU A 8 7.48 3.69 6.13
N MET A 9 6.29 3.11 5.94
CA MET A 9 5.22 3.04 6.93
C MET A 9 4.61 1.64 6.99
N GLY A 10 4.00 1.34 8.12
CA GLY A 10 3.35 0.05 8.38
C GLY A 10 4.32 -1.04 8.81
N ASN A 11 3.77 -2.20 9.17
CA ASN A 11 4.55 -3.38 9.55
C ASN A 11 4.75 -4.30 8.33
N LEU A 12 5.59 -3.85 7.38
CA LEU A 12 5.80 -4.52 6.08
C LEU A 12 6.22 -5.99 6.24
N LYS A 13 7.09 -6.28 7.22
CA LYS A 13 7.58 -7.64 7.48
C LYS A 13 6.45 -8.58 7.91
N SER A 14 5.60 -8.17 8.84
CA SER A 14 4.48 -9.00 9.28
C SER A 14 3.43 -9.16 8.18
N VAL A 15 3.13 -8.12 7.41
CA VAL A 15 2.18 -8.20 6.29
C VAL A 15 2.70 -9.16 5.22
N HIS A 16 3.96 -9.04 4.82
CA HIS A 16 4.60 -9.97 3.88
C HIS A 16 4.54 -11.41 4.38
N LYS A 17 4.91 -11.65 5.65
CA LYS A 17 4.86 -12.98 6.27
C LYS A 17 3.44 -13.55 6.34
N ALA A 18 2.43 -12.70 6.56
CA ALA A 18 1.04 -13.13 6.56
C ALA A 18 0.64 -13.70 5.20
N PHE A 19 0.96 -13.01 4.09
CA PHE A 19 0.72 -13.54 2.75
C PHE A 19 1.49 -14.84 2.47
N GLU A 20 2.76 -14.91 2.87
CA GLU A 20 3.54 -16.16 2.73
C GLU A 20 2.89 -17.32 3.50
N SER A 21 2.39 -17.06 4.71
CA SER A 21 1.78 -18.09 5.56
C SER A 21 0.49 -18.68 4.99
N VAL A 22 -0.24 -17.92 4.15
CA VAL A 22 -1.43 -18.38 3.43
C VAL A 22 -1.13 -18.84 2.00
N GLY A 23 0.15 -19.04 1.66
CA GLY A 23 0.57 -19.61 0.37
C GLY A 23 0.62 -18.62 -0.80
N HIS A 24 0.60 -17.31 -0.54
CA HIS A 24 0.67 -16.29 -1.57
C HIS A 24 2.03 -15.60 -1.62
N ARG A 25 2.56 -15.39 -2.83
CA ARG A 25 3.74 -14.54 -3.06
C ARG A 25 3.32 -13.09 -3.07
N ALA A 26 3.90 -12.31 -2.15
CA ALA A 26 3.80 -10.87 -2.11
C ALA A 26 5.18 -10.24 -2.27
N THR A 27 5.23 -9.04 -2.85
CA THR A 27 6.47 -8.28 -3.03
C THR A 27 6.31 -6.95 -2.34
N VAL A 28 7.18 -6.67 -1.37
CA VAL A 28 7.32 -5.33 -0.79
C VAL A 28 8.03 -4.47 -1.82
N THR A 29 7.39 -3.39 -2.26
CA THR A 29 7.93 -2.55 -3.33
C THR A 29 7.55 -1.09 -3.16
N ARG A 30 8.46 -0.22 -3.59
CA ARG A 30 8.26 1.22 -3.77
C ARG A 30 8.42 1.66 -5.23
N ASP A 31 8.45 0.70 -6.15
CA ASP A 31 8.51 0.96 -7.60
C ASP A 31 7.08 1.22 -8.14
N PRO A 32 6.80 2.42 -8.66
CA PRO A 32 5.52 2.75 -9.29
C PRO A 32 5.09 1.75 -10.36
N GLN A 33 6.03 1.26 -11.19
CA GLN A 33 5.73 0.35 -12.27
C GLN A 33 5.32 -1.02 -11.74
N ALA A 34 6.04 -1.53 -10.72
CA ALA A 34 5.65 -2.78 -10.05
C ALA A 34 4.25 -2.71 -9.43
N ILE A 35 3.83 -1.56 -8.88
CA ILE A 35 2.46 -1.34 -8.37
C ILE A 35 1.45 -1.30 -9.53
N ALA A 36 1.79 -0.60 -10.61
CA ALA A 36 0.98 -0.50 -11.82
C ALA A 36 0.82 -1.84 -12.57
N ASP A 37 1.75 -2.78 -12.41
CA ASP A 37 1.69 -4.13 -13.02
C ASP A 37 1.19 -5.20 -12.06
N ALA A 38 1.11 -4.91 -10.76
CA ALA A 38 0.62 -5.85 -9.76
C ALA A 38 -0.83 -6.26 -10.03
N SER A 39 -1.17 -7.51 -9.71
CA SER A 39 -2.55 -7.99 -9.84
C SER A 39 -3.42 -7.58 -8.65
N HIS A 40 -2.80 -7.34 -7.49
CA HIS A 40 -3.44 -6.90 -6.24
C HIS A 40 -2.52 -5.90 -5.56
N VAL A 41 -3.07 -4.93 -4.85
CA VAL A 41 -2.31 -3.90 -4.13
C VAL A 41 -2.71 -3.89 -2.66
N VAL A 42 -1.71 -3.82 -1.78
CA VAL A 42 -1.88 -3.75 -0.32
C VAL A 42 -1.19 -2.48 0.17
N LEU A 43 -1.96 -1.62 0.83
CA LEU A 43 -1.46 -0.40 1.48
C LEU A 43 -1.55 -0.56 3.00
N PRO A 44 -0.47 -0.99 3.68
CA PRO A 44 -0.44 -1.02 5.14
C PRO A 44 -0.17 0.38 5.70
N GLY A 45 -0.67 0.71 6.89
CA GLY A 45 -0.32 1.97 7.56
C GLY A 45 -0.42 1.89 9.08
N VAL A 46 0.47 2.63 9.76
CA VAL A 46 0.49 2.83 11.22
C VAL A 46 0.97 4.25 11.52
N GLY A 47 0.74 4.75 12.73
CA GLY A 47 1.19 6.08 13.14
C GLY A 47 0.14 7.16 12.86
N ALA A 48 0.60 8.35 12.45
CA ALA A 48 -0.27 9.49 12.19
C ALA A 48 -0.59 9.62 10.69
N PHE A 49 -1.82 10.05 10.38
CA PHE A 49 -2.31 10.23 9.01
C PHE A 49 -1.40 11.13 8.17
N GLY A 50 -1.06 12.30 8.71
CA GLY A 50 -0.23 13.27 8.00
C GLY A 50 1.19 12.75 7.69
N ASP A 51 1.79 11.96 8.58
CA ASP A 51 3.09 11.34 8.30
C ASP A 51 3.00 10.32 7.16
N CYS A 52 1.94 9.51 7.16
CA CYS A 52 1.72 8.52 6.11
C CYS A 52 1.49 9.17 4.74
N MET A 53 0.64 10.21 4.67
CA MET A 53 0.42 10.96 3.43
C MET A 53 1.70 11.61 2.92
N ARG A 54 2.46 12.29 3.79
CA ARG A 54 3.75 12.89 3.43
C ARG A 54 4.72 11.88 2.83
N ASN A 55 4.76 10.66 3.35
CA ASN A 55 5.65 9.63 2.82
C ASN A 55 5.15 9.08 1.46
N LEU A 56 3.83 8.89 1.29
CA LEU A 56 3.28 8.52 -0.02
C LEU A 56 3.62 9.58 -1.09
N GLU A 57 3.49 10.86 -0.75
CA GLU A 57 3.84 11.98 -1.62
C GLU A 57 5.35 12.02 -1.92
N ARG A 58 6.17 11.94 -0.87
CA ARG A 58 7.65 11.95 -0.97
C ARG A 58 8.17 10.87 -1.92
N HIS A 59 7.55 9.70 -1.92
CA HIS A 59 7.94 8.59 -2.78
C HIS A 59 7.21 8.57 -4.13
N GLY A 60 6.33 9.53 -4.40
CA GLY A 60 5.57 9.58 -5.65
C GLY A 60 4.58 8.41 -5.81
N LEU A 61 4.07 7.87 -4.71
CA LEU A 61 3.27 6.65 -4.67
C LEU A 61 1.75 6.90 -4.63
N VAL A 62 1.32 8.16 -4.46
CA VAL A 62 -0.11 8.54 -4.46
C VAL A 62 -0.78 8.11 -5.77
N GLU A 63 -0.27 8.56 -6.92
CA GLU A 63 -0.90 8.25 -8.20
C GLU A 63 -0.80 6.77 -8.60
N PRO A 64 0.32 6.05 -8.40
CA PRO A 64 0.37 4.59 -8.60
C PRO A 64 -0.68 3.82 -7.82
N VAL A 65 -0.91 4.19 -6.55
CA VAL A 65 -1.94 3.58 -5.70
C VAL A 65 -3.34 3.89 -6.22
N LEU A 66 -3.63 5.17 -6.47
CA LEU A 66 -4.95 5.59 -6.98
C LEU A 66 -5.23 5.00 -8.37
N GLY A 67 -4.22 4.93 -9.24
CA GLY A 67 -4.30 4.32 -10.56
C GLY A 67 -4.66 2.84 -10.48
N ALA A 68 -4.07 2.09 -9.54
CA ALA A 68 -4.42 0.70 -9.29
C ALA A 68 -5.90 0.53 -8.86
N ILE A 69 -6.38 1.40 -7.97
CA ILE A 69 -7.79 1.39 -7.52
C ILE A 69 -8.73 1.72 -8.68
N ARG A 70 -8.44 2.78 -9.47
CA ARG A 70 -9.25 3.19 -10.63
C ARG A 70 -9.30 2.12 -11.71
N ALA A 71 -8.22 1.34 -11.86
CA ALA A 71 -8.17 0.19 -12.77
C ALA A 71 -8.99 -1.02 -12.27
N GLY A 72 -9.67 -0.92 -11.12
CA GLY A 72 -10.50 -1.99 -10.57
C GLY A 72 -9.70 -3.15 -9.98
N LYS A 73 -8.41 -2.95 -9.69
CA LYS A 73 -7.60 -4.00 -9.08
C LYS A 73 -8.05 -4.22 -7.63
N PRO A 74 -8.09 -5.47 -7.15
CA PRO A 74 -8.31 -5.73 -5.74
C PRO A 74 -7.29 -4.97 -4.87
N PHE A 75 -7.82 -4.18 -3.95
CA PHE A 75 -7.05 -3.30 -3.09
C PHE A 75 -7.38 -3.60 -1.61
N LEU A 76 -6.35 -3.68 -0.77
CA LEU A 76 -6.47 -3.87 0.67
C LEU A 76 -5.73 -2.77 1.42
N GLY A 77 -6.47 -1.86 2.05
CA GLY A 77 -5.93 -0.93 3.04
C GLY A 77 -5.92 -1.58 4.43
N ILE A 78 -4.82 -1.50 5.17
CA ILE A 78 -4.71 -2.06 6.53
C ILE A 78 -4.53 -0.93 7.54
N CYS A 79 -5.44 -0.86 8.52
CA CYS A 79 -5.45 0.17 9.58
C CYS A 79 -5.43 1.58 8.98
N LEU A 80 -4.39 2.37 9.24
CA LEU A 80 -4.25 3.72 8.71
C LEU A 80 -4.22 3.70 7.17
N GLY A 81 -3.67 2.66 6.53
CA GLY A 81 -3.67 2.54 5.07
C GLY A 81 -5.06 2.45 4.44
N PHE A 82 -6.09 2.03 5.19
CA PHE A 82 -7.49 2.16 4.75
C PHE A 82 -8.00 3.59 4.95
N GLN A 83 -7.64 4.22 6.07
CA GLN A 83 -8.03 5.61 6.37
C GLN A 83 -7.47 6.61 5.35
N LEU A 84 -6.28 6.35 4.77
CA LEU A 84 -5.70 7.18 3.71
C LEU A 84 -6.55 7.28 2.43
N LEU A 85 -7.61 6.47 2.30
CA LEU A 85 -8.58 6.58 1.20
C LEU A 85 -9.61 7.70 1.40
N PHE A 86 -9.67 8.29 2.59
CA PHE A 86 -10.56 9.40 2.90
C PHE A 86 -9.90 10.74 2.57
N SER A 87 -10.70 11.80 2.52
CA SER A 87 -10.23 13.15 2.21
C SER A 87 -9.52 13.85 3.38
N GLU A 88 -9.79 13.44 4.62
CA GLU A 88 -9.26 14.08 5.83
C GLU A 88 -9.24 13.13 7.05
N SER A 89 -8.53 13.54 8.11
CA SER A 89 -8.49 12.90 9.42
C SER A 89 -8.59 13.94 10.54
N GLU A 90 -9.13 13.56 11.70
CA GLU A 90 -9.18 14.39 12.92
C GLU A 90 -7.82 14.53 13.62
#